data_AF-A0A377V325-F1
#
_entry.id   AF-A0A377V325-F1
#
_cell.length_a   1.000
_cell.length_b   1.000
_cell.length_c   1.000
_cell.angle_alpha   90.00
_cell.angle_beta   90.00
_cell.angle_gamma   90.00
#
_symmetry.space_group_name_H-M   'P 1'
#
loop_
_entity.id
_entity.type
_entity.pdbx_description
1 polymer ?
#
loop_
_entity_poly.entity_id
_entity_poly.type
_entity_poly.pdbx_seq_one_letter_code
_entity_poly.pdbx_strand_id
1 'polypeptide(L)'
;MHEEPQVLHYGRPGEGAVLQEGMVFTIEPMVNQGDSRIKTKKDGWTVVTRDKKLSAQWEHTVAVTANGFEVLTLRDDEQSRIR
;
A
#
# COMPACT_ATOMS: atom_id res chain seq x y z
N MET A 1 -11.11 -7.70 6.27
CA MET A 1 -10.43 -8.16 7.50
C MET A 1 -9.06 -7.52 7.45
N HIS A 2 -8.69 -6.68 8.43
CA HIS A 2 -7.36 -6.06 8.55
C HIS A 2 -6.90 -6.22 10.00
N GLU A 3 -5.60 -6.36 10.21
CA GLU A 3 -4.95 -6.37 11.53
C GLU A 3 -3.66 -5.53 11.49
N GLU A 4 -3.00 -5.39 12.63
CA GLU A 4 -1.70 -4.69 12.69
C GLU A 4 -0.63 -5.45 11.90
N PRO A 5 0.39 -4.76 11.33
CA PRO A 5 0.65 -3.33 11.47
C PRO A 5 -0.15 -2.46 10.50
N GLN A 6 -0.57 -1.28 10.95
CA GLN A 6 -1.01 -0.22 10.03
C GLN A 6 0.18 0.39 9.28
N VAL A 7 0.25 0.17 7.96
CA VAL A 7 1.27 0.76 7.09
C VAL A 7 0.74 2.02 6.40
N LEU A 8 1.21 3.19 6.85
CA LEU A 8 0.82 4.47 6.25
C LEU A 8 1.67 4.77 5.00
N HIS A 9 1.01 5.20 3.93
CA HIS A 9 1.65 5.58 2.65
C HIS A 9 2.07 7.06 2.61
N TYR A 10 2.12 7.71 3.77
CA TYR A 10 2.61 9.06 3.98
C TYR A 10 3.32 9.11 5.33
N GLY A 11 4.27 10.03 5.48
CA GLY A 11 5.02 10.16 6.72
C GLY A 11 6.38 10.79 6.48
N ARG A 12 7.27 10.64 7.45
CA ARG A 12 8.66 11.10 7.37
C ARG A 12 9.59 9.89 7.28
N PRO A 13 10.66 9.96 6.48
CA PRO A 13 11.66 8.90 6.45
C PRO A 13 12.22 8.61 7.85
N GLY A 14 12.29 7.33 8.22
CA GLY A 14 12.79 6.88 9.53
C GLY A 14 11.74 6.77 10.64
N GLU A 15 10.47 7.10 10.36
CA GLU A 15 9.34 6.84 11.26
C GLU A 15 8.57 5.58 10.79
N GLY A 16 7.82 4.95 11.71
CA GLY A 16 6.98 3.77 11.41
C GLY A 16 7.37 2.53 12.20
N ALA A 17 6.76 1.40 11.86
CA ALA A 17 7.05 0.12 12.50
C ALA A 17 8.44 -0.40 12.10
N VAL A 18 9.15 -0.99 13.06
CA VAL A 18 10.38 -1.74 12.77
C VAL A 18 9.98 -3.09 12.19
N LEU A 19 10.43 -3.36 10.96
CA LEU A 19 10.16 -4.64 10.29
C LEU A 19 10.94 -5.78 10.94
N GLN A 20 10.26 -6.87 11.23
CA GLN A 20 10.83 -8.08 11.83
C GLN A 20 10.48 -9.29 10.98
N GLU A 21 11.40 -10.26 10.93
CA GLU A 21 11.17 -11.53 10.24
C GLU A 21 9.84 -12.18 10.68
N GLY A 22 9.09 -12.69 9.71
CA GLY A 22 7.78 -13.32 9.93
C GLY A 22 6.60 -12.36 9.87
N MET A 23 6.83 -11.04 9.81
CA MET A 23 5.76 -10.08 9.55
C MET A 23 5.22 -10.24 8.12
N VAL A 24 3.91 -10.17 7.96
CA VAL A 24 3.23 -10.16 6.66
C VAL A 24 2.25 -8.99 6.64
N PHE A 25 2.34 -8.15 5.60
CA PHE A 25 1.48 -6.97 5.45
C PHE A 25 1.36 -6.56 3.99
N THR A 26 0.44 -5.65 3.70
CA THR A 26 0.24 -5.08 2.37
C THR A 26 1.02 -3.77 2.22
N ILE A 27 1.52 -3.54 1.01
CA ILE A 27 1.89 -2.20 0.55
C ILE A 27 0.90 -1.86 -0.56
N GLU A 28 0.02 -0.89 -0.32
CA GLU A 28 -1.16 -0.62 -1.15
C GLU A 28 -1.40 0.89 -1.44
N PRO A 29 -0.38 1.63 -1.91
CA PRO A 29 -0.47 3.08 -2.03
C PRO A 29 -1.53 3.51 -3.05
N MET A 30 -2.37 4.46 -2.64
CA MET A 30 -3.28 5.19 -3.52
C MET A 30 -2.67 6.55 -3.85
N VAL A 31 -2.43 6.83 -5.13
CA VAL A 31 -1.81 8.08 -5.59
C VAL A 31 -2.81 8.89 -6.37
N ASN A 32 -3.05 10.12 -5.91
CA ASN A 32 -3.96 11.06 -6.56
C ASN A 32 -3.18 11.96 -7.53
N GLN A 33 -3.77 12.25 -8.70
CA GLN A 33 -3.25 13.26 -9.63
C GLN A 33 -3.34 14.68 -9.05
N GLY A 34 -4.29 14.90 -8.14
CA GLY A 34 -4.53 16.15 -7.44
C GLY A 34 -3.95 16.17 -6.03
N ASP A 35 -4.72 16.70 -5.09
CA ASP A 35 -4.33 16.68 -3.67
C ASP A 35 -4.81 15.40 -2.94
N SER A 36 -4.41 15.24 -1.68
CA SER A 36 -4.69 14.05 -0.87
C SER A 36 -6.11 13.99 -0.30
N ARG A 37 -6.93 15.03 -0.46
CA ARG A 37 -8.22 15.13 0.22
C ARG A 37 -9.24 14.25 -0.48
N ILE A 38 -9.95 13.45 0.31
CA ILE A 38 -10.95 12.48 -0.15
C ILE A 38 -12.35 12.79 0.39
N LYS A 39 -13.36 12.10 -0.15
CA LYS A 39 -14.72 12.07 0.37
C LYS A 39 -15.34 10.68 0.17
N THR A 40 -15.97 10.15 1.21
CA THR A 40 -16.84 8.97 1.11
C THR A 40 -18.20 9.36 0.53
N LYS A 41 -18.68 8.62 -0.46
CA LYS A 41 -20.01 8.82 -1.04
C LYS A 41 -21.12 8.37 -0.09
N LYS A 42 -22.36 8.70 -0.45
CA LYS A 42 -23.57 8.33 0.30
C LYS A 42 -23.81 6.82 0.40
N ASP A 43 -23.18 6.04 -0.48
CA ASP A 43 -23.23 4.58 -0.43
C ASP A 43 -22.46 3.99 0.77
N GLY A 44 -21.64 4.79 1.47
CA GLY A 44 -20.87 4.37 2.63
C GLY A 44 -19.58 3.63 2.29
N TRP A 45 -19.27 3.43 1.01
CA TRP A 45 -18.14 2.60 0.55
C TRP A 45 -17.23 3.33 -0.41
N THR A 46 -17.79 3.99 -1.42
CA THR A 46 -16.99 4.58 -2.49
C THR A 46 -16.24 5.80 -1.97
N VAL A 47 -14.91 5.72 -1.96
CA VAL A 47 -14.04 6.87 -1.67
C VAL A 47 -13.63 7.52 -2.99
N VAL A 48 -13.79 8.83 -3.09
CA VAL A 48 -13.35 9.62 -4.26
C VAL A 48 -12.44 10.76 -3.84
N THR A 49 -11.56 11.18 -4.75
CA THR A 49 -10.80 12.44 -4.61
C THR A 49 -11.78 13.61 -4.53
N ARG A 50 -11.49 14.56 -3.64
CA ARG A 50 -12.38 15.71 -3.42
C ARG A 50 -12.41 16.65 -4.61
N ASP A 51 -11.31 16.74 -5.35
CA ASP A 51 -11.20 17.50 -6.59
C ASP A 51 -11.65 16.73 -7.84
N LYS A 52 -12.07 15.46 -7.68
CA LYS A 52 -12.56 14.55 -8.73
C LYS A 52 -11.54 14.22 -9.81
N LYS A 53 -10.25 14.46 -9.59
CA LYS A 53 -9.18 14.00 -10.48
C LYS A 53 -8.91 12.50 -10.31
N LEU A 54 -8.13 11.96 -11.25
CA LEU A 54 -7.78 10.54 -11.25
C LEU A 54 -6.99 10.14 -10.01
N SER A 55 -7.20 8.89 -9.59
CA SER A 55 -6.41 8.21 -8.58
C SER A 55 -6.08 6.82 -9.11
N ALA A 56 -4.92 6.30 -8.74
CA ALA A 56 -4.48 4.95 -9.07
C ALA A 56 -3.97 4.25 -7.82
N GLN A 57 -4.13 2.93 -7.78
CA GLN A 57 -3.66 2.07 -6.69
C GLN A 57 -3.06 0.81 -7.29
N TRP A 58 -2.04 0.29 -6.61
CA TRP A 58 -1.54 -1.06 -6.78
C TRP A 58 -1.26 -1.62 -5.39
N GLU A 59 -1.25 -2.95 -5.29
CA GLU A 59 -1.09 -3.64 -4.02
C GLU A 59 -0.28 -4.92 -4.19
N HIS A 60 0.58 -5.17 -3.20
CA HIS A 60 1.15 -6.48 -2.98
C HIS A 60 1.15 -6.85 -1.50
N THR A 61 0.99 -8.14 -1.23
CA THR A 61 1.29 -8.73 0.07
C THR A 61 2.77 -9.11 0.14
N VAL A 62 3.43 -8.67 1.20
CA VAL A 62 4.86 -8.84 1.41
C VAL A 62 5.11 -9.59 2.71
N ALA A 63 6.00 -10.59 2.68
CA ALA A 63 6.52 -11.26 3.85
C ALA A 63 7.95 -10.78 4.13
N VAL A 64 8.24 -10.41 5.38
CA VAL A 64 9.59 -10.07 5.83
C VAL A 64 10.35 -11.35 6.15
N THR A 65 11.54 -11.50 5.57
CA THR A 65 12.42 -12.66 5.78
C THR A 65 13.65 -12.26 6.61
N ALA A 66 14.44 -13.24 7.07
CA ALA A 66 15.69 -13.00 7.80
C ALA A 66 16.66 -12.02 7.10
N ASN A 67 16.61 -11.94 5.77
CA ASN A 67 17.57 -11.22 4.94
C ASN A 67 16.91 -10.23 3.96
N GLY A 68 15.61 -9.96 4.07
CA GLY A 68 14.90 -9.08 3.16
C GLY A 68 13.40 -9.31 3.18
N PHE A 69 12.82 -9.51 2.00
CA PHE A 69 11.39 -9.72 1.84
C PHE A 69 11.08 -10.62 0.64
N GLU A 70 9.88 -11.18 0.65
CA GLU A 70 9.27 -11.90 -0.46
C GLU A 70 7.94 -11.22 -0.83
N VAL A 71 7.70 -11.03 -2.13
CA VAL A 71 6.43 -10.50 -2.66
C VAL A 71 5.53 -11.68 -2.99
N LEU A 72 4.60 -12.00 -2.09
CA LEU A 72 3.77 -13.21 -2.17
C LEU A 72 2.75 -13.19 -3.32
N THR A 73 2.44 -12.00 -3.82
CA THR A 73 1.46 -11.76 -4.89
C THR A 73 2.09 -11.32 -6.20
N LEU A 74 3.40 -11.54 -6.36
CA LEU A 74 4.13 -11.19 -7.56
C LEU A 74 3.72 -12.07 -8.74
N ARG A 75 3.48 -11.47 -9.91
CA ARG A 75 3.17 -12.22 -11.13
C ARG A 75 4.43 -12.61 -11.89
N ASP A 76 4.34 -13.68 -12.69
CA ASP A 76 5.46 -14.18 -13.48
C ASP A 76 6.02 -13.13 -14.46
N ASP A 77 5.16 -12.28 -15.03
CA ASP A 77 5.55 -11.22 -15.97
C ASP A 77 6.23 -10.02 -15.29
N GLU A 78 6.13 -9.90 -13.98
CA GLU A 78 6.73 -8.83 -13.18
C GLU A 78 8.15 -9.16 -12.70
N GLN A 79 8.53 -10.45 -12.67
CA GLN A 79 9.84 -10.89 -12.18
C GLN A 79 11.02 -10.21 -12.89
N SER A 80 10.89 -9.94 -14.18
CA SER A 80 11.93 -9.27 -14.98
C SER A 80 12.23 -7.83 -14.54
N ARG A 81 11.31 -7.20 -13.78
CA ARG A 81 11.36 -5.80 -13.35
C ARG A 81 11.93 -5.61 -11.94
N ILE A 82 12.21 -6.70 -11.22
CA ILE A 82 12.68 -6.70 -9.82
C ILE A 82 14.21 -6.90 -9.73
N ARG A 83 14.91 -6.87 -10.88
CA ARG A 83 16.38 -6.96 -10.95
C ARG A 83 17.05 -5.60 -10.82
#